data_AF-A0A1Y2CIA5-F1
#
_entry.id   AF-A0A1Y2CIA5-F1
#
_cell.length_a   1.000
_cell.length_b   1.000
_cell.length_c   1.000
_cell.angle_alpha   90.00
_cell.angle_beta   90.00
_cell.angle_gamma   90.00
#
_symmetry.space_group_name_H-M   'P 1'
#
loop_
_entity.id
_entity.type
_entity.pdbx_description
1 polymer ?
#
loop_
_entity_poly.entity_id
_entity_poly.type
_entity_poly.pdbx_seq_one_letter_code
_entity_poly.pdbx_strand_id
1 'polypeptide(L)'
;MSKYTFANLLNGETSGKMSLETFMDYLKKEHSEENLEFWLEAVKYREEAGKFFKCQDLWIKKSDENNRTSYQMTPLSSFSPNLPETTEISSDLKAKFGETLESILKNYIVPGSDKEIGVPASVSKKLIEEVRTKKNYNPDILKQSMDVAYENMKNNSFLSYTKAMK
;
A
#
# COMPACT_ATOMS: atom_id res chain seq x y z
N MET A 1 -19.41 -17.36 -9.08
CA MET A 1 -18.35 -16.34 -9.28
C MET A 1 -18.35 -15.44 -8.06
N SER A 2 -17.18 -15.15 -7.47
CA SER A 2 -17.12 -14.17 -6.36
C SER A 2 -17.58 -12.82 -6.92
N LYS A 3 -18.63 -12.23 -6.33
CA LYS A 3 -19.25 -10.98 -6.81
C LYS A 3 -18.34 -9.75 -6.57
N TYR A 4 -17.25 -9.93 -5.82
CA TYR A 4 -16.32 -8.89 -5.39
C TYR A 4 -14.88 -9.38 -5.51
N THR A 5 -14.00 -8.52 -6.02
CA THR A 5 -12.55 -8.71 -6.06
C THR A 5 -11.88 -8.08 -4.84
N PHE A 6 -10.65 -8.48 -4.53
CA PHE A 6 -9.88 -7.85 -3.46
C PHE A 6 -9.63 -6.35 -3.72
N ALA A 7 -9.51 -5.96 -4.98
CA ALA A 7 -9.40 -4.56 -5.36
C ALA A 7 -10.68 -3.76 -5.07
N ASN A 8 -11.88 -4.34 -5.27
CA ASN A 8 -13.13 -3.68 -4.87
C ASN A 8 -13.15 -3.38 -3.37
N LEU A 9 -12.66 -4.33 -2.56
CA LEU A 9 -12.58 -4.19 -1.10
C LEU A 9 -11.66 -3.03 -0.71
N LEU A 10 -10.43 -3.01 -1.26
CA LEU A 10 -9.46 -1.96 -0.94
C LEU A 10 -9.86 -0.58 -1.46
N ASN A 11 -10.64 -0.50 -2.54
CA ASN A 11 -11.20 0.75 -3.05
C ASN A 11 -12.51 1.19 -2.35
N GLY A 12 -12.96 0.46 -1.32
CA GLY A 12 -14.18 0.81 -0.58
C GLY A 12 -15.48 0.64 -1.38
N GLU A 13 -15.46 -0.16 -2.44
CA GLU A 13 -16.61 -0.40 -3.32
C GLU A 13 -17.46 -1.60 -2.86
N THR A 14 -17.12 -2.17 -1.72
CA THR A 14 -17.86 -3.25 -1.07
C THR A 14 -18.56 -2.75 0.19
N SER A 15 -19.64 -3.41 0.61
CA SER A 15 -20.44 -2.99 1.76
C SER A 15 -20.94 -4.17 2.59
N GLY A 16 -21.50 -3.87 3.77
CA GLY A 16 -22.01 -4.87 4.71
C GLY A 16 -20.90 -5.83 5.14
N LYS A 17 -21.20 -7.15 5.13
CA LYS A 17 -20.27 -8.21 5.54
C LYS A 17 -19.01 -8.35 4.67
N MET A 18 -18.92 -7.61 3.57
CA MET A 18 -17.75 -7.56 2.71
C MET A 18 -17.08 -6.19 2.72
N SER A 19 -17.41 -5.29 3.66
CA SER A 19 -16.77 -3.97 3.77
C SER A 19 -15.30 -4.06 4.21
N LEU A 20 -14.54 -3.01 3.94
CA LEU A 20 -13.15 -2.87 4.40
C LEU A 20 -13.04 -2.93 5.93
N GLU A 21 -14.00 -2.32 6.64
CA GLU A 21 -14.09 -2.36 8.11
C GLU A 21 -14.27 -3.79 8.62
N THR A 22 -15.21 -4.55 8.03
CA THR A 22 -15.43 -5.94 8.43
C THR A 22 -14.22 -6.82 8.12
N PHE A 23 -13.49 -6.53 7.05
CA PHE A 23 -12.24 -7.22 6.74
C PHE A 23 -11.15 -6.90 7.77
N MET A 24 -10.98 -5.63 8.14
CA MET A 24 -10.05 -5.22 9.20
C MET A 24 -10.38 -5.93 10.53
N ASP A 25 -11.66 -5.99 10.92
CA ASP A 25 -12.09 -6.69 12.14
C ASP A 25 -11.81 -8.19 12.08
N TYR A 26 -11.93 -8.81 10.90
CA TYR A 26 -11.57 -10.20 10.70
C TYR A 26 -10.07 -10.41 10.86
N LEU A 27 -9.23 -9.57 10.24
CA LEU A 27 -7.77 -9.69 10.35
C LEU A 27 -7.29 -9.52 11.79
N LYS A 28 -7.85 -8.56 12.54
CA LYS A 28 -7.52 -8.37 13.96
C LYS A 28 -7.85 -9.57 14.84
N LYS A 29 -8.92 -10.31 14.50
CA LYS A 29 -9.25 -11.57 15.21
C LYS A 29 -8.27 -12.68 14.89
N GLU A 30 -7.71 -12.68 13.69
CA GLU A 30 -6.69 -13.65 13.26
C GLU A 30 -5.26 -13.18 13.55
N HIS A 31 -5.08 -11.98 14.12
CA HIS A 31 -3.78 -11.34 14.35
C HIS A 31 -2.95 -11.26 13.06
N SER A 32 -3.59 -10.86 11.95
CA SER A 32 -2.97 -10.77 10.62
C SER A 32 -3.27 -9.43 9.91
N GLU A 33 -3.47 -8.36 10.68
CA GLU A 33 -3.85 -7.03 10.19
C GLU A 33 -2.69 -6.21 9.62
N GLU A 34 -1.45 -6.61 9.86
CA GLU A 34 -0.24 -5.82 9.58
C GLU A 34 -0.10 -5.44 8.10
N ASN A 35 -0.44 -6.35 7.18
CA ASN A 35 -0.40 -6.06 5.75
C ASN A 35 -1.44 -5.01 5.33
N LEU A 36 -2.62 -4.99 5.97
CA LEU A 36 -3.67 -4.02 5.66
C LEU A 36 -3.38 -2.66 6.30
N GLU A 37 -2.90 -2.64 7.54
CA GLU A 37 -2.47 -1.41 8.22
C GLU A 37 -1.34 -0.73 7.44
N PHE A 38 -0.31 -1.49 7.06
CA PHE A 38 0.76 -1.00 6.18
C PHE A 38 0.21 -0.43 4.88
N TRP A 39 -0.70 -1.14 4.20
CA TRP A 39 -1.27 -0.69 2.94
C TRP A 39 -1.98 0.66 3.10
N LEU A 40 -2.82 0.82 4.13
CA LEU A 40 -3.57 2.05 4.37
C LEU A 40 -2.65 3.23 4.71
N GLU A 41 -1.62 3.01 5.53
CA GLU A 41 -0.63 4.04 5.83
C GLU A 41 0.17 4.45 4.58
N ALA A 42 0.57 3.48 3.75
CA ALA A 42 1.33 3.74 2.54
C ALA A 42 0.49 4.47 1.47
N VAL A 43 -0.81 4.14 1.33
CA VAL A 43 -1.75 4.89 0.49
C VAL A 43 -1.84 6.34 0.95
N LYS A 44 -2.06 6.56 2.26
CA LYS A 44 -2.15 7.91 2.83
C LYS A 44 -0.87 8.72 2.59
N TYR A 45 0.29 8.11 2.82
CA TYR A 45 1.57 8.76 2.53
C TYR A 45 1.68 9.14 1.06
N ARG A 46 1.36 8.21 0.15
CA ARG A 46 1.42 8.45 -1.30
C ARG A 46 0.49 9.57 -1.73
N GLU A 47 -0.72 9.66 -1.16
CA GLU A 47 -1.67 10.75 -1.42
C GLU A 47 -1.17 12.11 -0.91
N GLU A 48 -0.56 12.15 0.27
CA GLU A 48 -0.02 13.39 0.83
C GLU A 48 1.23 13.87 0.07
N ALA A 49 2.19 12.98 -0.15
CA ALA A 49 3.42 13.28 -0.88
C ALA A 49 3.14 13.54 -2.37
N GLY A 50 2.25 12.78 -2.99
CA GLY A 50 1.92 12.86 -4.42
C GLY A 50 1.44 14.23 -4.89
N LYS A 51 0.93 15.07 -3.98
CA LYS A 51 0.56 16.48 -4.27
C LYS A 51 1.74 17.34 -4.72
N PHE A 52 2.96 16.93 -4.43
CA PHE A 52 4.19 17.67 -4.70
C PHE A 52 5.07 17.05 -5.78
N PHE A 53 4.64 15.96 -6.41
CA PHE A 53 5.39 15.25 -7.45
C PHE A 53 4.51 15.04 -8.67
N LYS A 54 5.12 14.86 -9.85
CA LYS A 54 4.39 14.41 -11.06
C LYS A 54 4.03 12.93 -10.99
N CYS A 55 3.26 12.56 -9.97
CA CYS A 55 2.85 11.19 -9.69
C CYS A 55 1.75 10.74 -10.65
N GLN A 56 1.77 9.47 -11.06
CA GLN A 56 0.62 8.89 -11.76
C GLN A 56 -0.54 8.65 -10.78
N ASP A 57 -1.75 8.62 -11.32
CA ASP A 57 -2.96 8.30 -10.56
C ASP A 57 -2.92 6.90 -9.94
N LEU A 58 -3.81 6.70 -8.95
CA LEU A 58 -4.16 5.50 -8.19
C LEU A 58 -3.33 4.23 -8.46
N TRP A 59 -2.82 3.66 -7.36
CA TRP A 59 -2.16 2.36 -7.38
C TRP A 59 -2.97 1.28 -8.10
N ILE A 60 -4.24 1.15 -7.71
CA ILE A 60 -5.21 0.22 -8.27
C ILE A 60 -6.08 1.01 -9.25
N LYS A 61 -6.03 0.66 -10.53
CA LYS A 61 -6.85 1.29 -11.57
C LYS A 61 -8.05 0.42 -11.90
N LYS A 62 -9.21 1.04 -11.97
CA LYS A 62 -10.41 0.46 -12.54
C LYS A 62 -10.32 0.58 -14.06
N SER A 63 -10.43 -0.54 -14.77
CA SER A 63 -10.54 -0.60 -16.22
C SER A 63 -11.93 -1.11 -16.59
N ASP A 64 -12.66 -0.35 -17.39
CA ASP A 64 -13.93 -0.77 -17.96
C ASP A 64 -13.73 -1.11 -19.44
N GLU A 65 -13.22 -2.31 -19.71
CA GLU A 65 -13.03 -2.82 -21.07
C GLU A 65 -14.10 -3.87 -21.39
N ASN A 66 -14.73 -3.78 -22.57
CA ASN A 66 -15.69 -4.78 -23.06
C ASN A 66 -16.82 -5.11 -22.08
N ASN A 67 -17.37 -4.10 -21.39
CA ASN A 67 -18.44 -4.26 -20.38
C ASN A 67 -18.05 -5.19 -19.20
N ARG A 68 -16.74 -5.35 -18.95
CA ARG A 68 -16.19 -6.00 -17.77
C ARG A 68 -15.36 -5.00 -16.99
N THR A 69 -15.87 -4.62 -15.82
CA THR A 69 -15.07 -3.91 -14.84
C THR A 69 -13.99 -4.84 -14.29
N SER A 70 -12.73 -4.45 -14.47
CA SER A 70 -11.55 -5.15 -13.97
C SER A 70 -10.70 -4.18 -13.16
N TYR A 71 -9.93 -4.71 -12.21
CA TYR A 71 -8.95 -3.92 -11.47
C TYR A 71 -7.57 -4.44 -11.78
N GLN A 72 -6.68 -3.51 -12.12
CA GLN A 72 -5.28 -3.82 -12.38
C GLN A 72 -4.42 -2.97 -11.47
N MET A 73 -3.42 -3.60 -10.87
CA MET A 73 -2.35 -2.87 -10.23
C MET A 73 -1.53 -2.20 -11.31
N THR A 74 -1.23 -0.92 -11.10
CA THR A 74 -0.37 -0.20 -12.03
C THR A 74 1.02 -0.88 -12.01
N PRO A 75 1.57 -1.24 -13.19
CA PRO A 75 2.85 -1.96 -13.27
C PRO A 75 3.98 -1.18 -12.59
N LEU A 76 4.91 -1.88 -11.94
CA LEU A 76 6.11 -1.27 -11.33
C LEU A 76 6.88 -0.35 -12.28
N SER A 77 6.89 -0.67 -13.59
CA SER A 77 7.54 0.14 -14.63
C SER A 77 6.94 1.53 -14.81
N SER A 78 5.69 1.74 -14.39
CA SER A 78 5.01 3.04 -14.45
C SER A 78 5.33 3.94 -13.25
N PHE A 79 6.05 3.39 -12.24
CA PHE A 79 6.48 4.12 -11.04
C PHE A 79 7.95 4.48 -11.21
N SER A 80 8.27 5.75 -10.96
CA SER A 80 9.64 6.24 -11.07
C SER A 80 10.18 6.57 -9.68
N PRO A 81 11.34 6.04 -9.27
CA PRO A 81 12.00 6.49 -8.05
C PRO A 81 12.53 7.93 -8.14
N ASN A 82 12.55 8.53 -9.35
CA ASN A 82 13.01 9.89 -9.63
C ASN A 82 11.90 10.74 -10.24
N LEU A 83 10.76 10.86 -9.55
CA LEU A 83 9.72 11.77 -9.99
C LEU A 83 10.17 13.23 -9.79
N PRO A 84 9.96 14.11 -10.78
CA PRO A 84 10.23 15.52 -10.59
C PRO A 84 9.23 16.12 -9.60
N GLU A 85 9.74 16.93 -8.67
CA GLU A 85 8.93 17.79 -7.83
C GLU A 85 8.15 18.78 -8.72
N THR A 86 6.85 18.93 -8.47
CA THR A 86 6.01 19.92 -9.16
C THR A 86 6.07 21.29 -8.49
N THR A 87 6.35 21.28 -7.19
CA THR A 87 6.40 22.45 -6.31
C THR A 87 7.51 22.23 -5.30
N GLU A 88 8.20 23.29 -4.91
CA GLU A 88 9.19 23.24 -3.84
C GLU A 88 8.55 22.76 -2.53
N ILE A 89 9.06 21.66 -1.99
CA ILE A 89 8.60 21.11 -0.72
C ILE A 89 9.36 21.81 0.41
N SER A 90 8.63 22.46 1.32
CA SER A 90 9.21 23.14 2.48
C SER A 90 9.98 22.18 3.40
N SER A 91 10.93 22.70 4.17
CA SER A 91 11.69 21.91 5.16
C SER A 91 10.78 21.17 6.13
N ASP A 92 9.71 21.82 6.59
CA ASP A 92 8.78 21.27 7.57
C ASP A 92 7.97 20.11 6.97
N LEU A 93 7.57 20.21 5.70
CA LEU A 93 6.91 19.12 4.99
C LEU A 93 7.87 17.95 4.74
N LYS A 94 9.13 18.22 4.38
CA LYS A 94 10.16 17.18 4.26
C LYS A 94 10.38 16.44 5.58
N ALA A 95 10.42 17.17 6.70
CA ALA A 95 10.51 16.58 8.03
C ALA A 95 9.29 15.68 8.32
N LYS A 96 8.07 16.16 8.06
CA LYS A 96 6.83 15.38 8.22
C LYS A 96 6.83 14.10 7.37
N PHE A 97 7.25 14.18 6.10
CA PHE A 97 7.35 13.00 5.25
C PHE A 97 8.42 12.02 5.74
N GLY A 98 9.57 12.54 6.21
CA GLY A 98 10.61 11.73 6.82
C GLY A 98 10.13 10.99 8.07
N GLU A 99 9.43 11.66 8.98
CA GLU A 99 8.84 11.05 10.17
C GLU A 99 7.81 9.97 9.81
N THR A 100 6.95 10.26 8.83
CA THR A 100 5.92 9.31 8.36
C THR A 100 6.56 8.06 7.77
N LEU A 101 7.55 8.22 6.90
CA LEU A 101 8.28 7.10 6.31
C LEU A 101 9.04 6.30 7.36
N GLU A 102 9.72 6.97 8.30
CA GLU A 102 10.46 6.28 9.36
C GLU A 102 9.53 5.48 10.27
N SER A 103 8.33 5.99 10.57
CA SER A 103 7.28 5.25 11.27
C SER A 103 6.87 4.00 10.50
N ILE A 104 6.60 4.13 9.20
CA ILE A 104 6.25 2.99 8.32
C ILE A 104 7.39 1.95 8.31
N LEU A 105 8.65 2.39 8.21
CA LEU A 105 9.79 1.48 8.21
C LEU A 105 9.90 0.73 9.53
N LYS A 106 9.86 1.45 10.65
CA LYS A 106 10.01 0.88 11.99
C LYS A 106 8.90 -0.12 12.30
N ASN A 107 7.67 0.14 11.87
CA ASN A 107 6.52 -0.70 12.19
C ASN A 107 6.41 -1.91 11.26
N TYR A 108 6.73 -1.78 9.97
CA TYR A 108 6.37 -2.82 8.99
C TYR A 108 7.55 -3.41 8.21
N ILE A 109 8.69 -2.71 8.09
CA ILE A 109 9.76 -3.10 7.14
C ILE A 109 11.04 -3.56 7.84
N VAL A 110 11.38 -2.96 8.98
CA VAL A 110 12.61 -3.28 9.70
C VAL A 110 12.50 -4.68 10.32
N PRO A 111 13.49 -5.57 10.09
CA PRO A 111 13.47 -6.91 10.66
C PRO A 111 13.34 -6.92 12.18
N GLY A 112 12.47 -7.77 12.69
CA GLY A 112 12.16 -7.90 14.12
C GLY A 112 11.15 -6.87 14.64
N SER A 113 10.43 -6.18 13.75
CA SER A 113 9.31 -5.34 14.15
C SER A 113 8.09 -6.18 14.52
N ASP A 114 7.30 -5.70 15.49
CA ASP A 114 6.09 -6.38 15.95
C ASP A 114 5.05 -6.55 14.83
N LYS A 115 5.05 -5.66 13.83
CA LYS A 115 4.15 -5.67 12.67
C LYS A 115 4.90 -5.89 11.35
N GLU A 116 6.05 -6.56 11.40
CA GLU A 116 6.85 -6.82 10.20
C GLU A 116 6.04 -7.56 9.13
N ILE A 117 5.93 -6.96 7.94
CA ILE A 117 5.31 -7.61 6.78
C ILE A 117 6.36 -8.45 6.05
N GLY A 118 5.92 -9.53 5.39
CA GLY A 118 6.78 -10.50 4.70
C GLY A 118 7.46 -9.99 3.41
N VAL A 119 8.13 -8.84 3.46
CA VAL A 119 8.84 -8.21 2.35
C VAL A 119 10.22 -8.85 2.16
N PRO A 120 10.62 -9.23 0.93
CA PRO A 120 11.95 -9.78 0.67
C PRO A 120 13.07 -8.86 1.13
N ALA A 121 14.14 -9.43 1.69
CA ALA A 121 15.27 -8.68 2.24
C ALA A 121 15.94 -7.72 1.24
N SER A 122 15.90 -8.02 -0.06
CA SER A 122 16.39 -7.14 -1.11
C SER A 122 15.56 -5.85 -1.24
N VAL A 123 14.24 -5.97 -1.10
CA VAL A 123 13.29 -4.85 -1.17
C VAL A 123 13.37 -4.00 0.10
N SER A 124 13.35 -4.64 1.28
CA SER A 124 13.41 -3.92 2.56
C SER A 124 14.73 -3.15 2.74
N LYS A 125 15.88 -3.78 2.45
CA LYS A 125 17.19 -3.09 2.51
C LYS A 125 17.26 -1.88 1.59
N LYS A 126 16.81 -2.02 0.35
CA LYS A 126 16.78 -0.93 -0.62
C LYS A 126 15.89 0.22 -0.13
N LEU A 127 14.69 -0.09 0.34
CA LEU A 127 13.76 0.91 0.84
C LEU A 127 14.33 1.66 2.06
N ILE A 128 14.96 0.93 3.00
CA ILE A 128 15.61 1.54 4.16
C ILE A 128 16.73 2.50 3.74
N GLU A 129 17.55 2.13 2.76
CA GLU A 129 18.63 2.99 2.25
C GLU A 129 18.08 4.27 1.59
N GLU A 130 17.06 4.14 0.74
CA GLU A 130 16.44 5.28 0.05
C GLU A 130 15.85 6.30 1.04
N VAL A 131 15.17 5.83 2.09
CA VAL A 131 14.55 6.72 3.08
C VAL A 131 15.58 7.30 4.05
N ARG A 132 16.41 6.44 4.68
CA ARG A 132 17.28 6.88 5.79
C ARG A 132 18.51 7.62 5.31
N THR A 133 19.14 7.13 4.23
CA THR A 133 20.41 7.65 3.71
C THR A 133 20.17 8.72 2.64
N LYS A 134 19.35 8.40 1.63
CA LYS A 134 19.14 9.30 0.48
C LYS A 134 18.07 10.37 0.73
N LYS A 135 17.32 10.26 1.84
CA LYS A 135 16.21 11.17 2.18
C LYS A 135 15.23 11.30 1.01
N ASN A 136 14.94 10.16 0.39
CA ASN A 136 14.04 10.10 -0.76
C ASN A 136 12.59 10.11 -0.27
N TYR A 137 11.88 11.21 -0.58
CA TYR A 137 10.48 11.42 -0.21
C TYR A 137 9.51 11.18 -1.38
N ASN A 138 9.96 10.43 -2.39
CA ASN A 138 9.15 10.13 -3.54
C ASN A 138 7.90 9.32 -3.13
N PRO A 139 6.69 9.73 -3.54
CA PRO A 139 5.44 9.05 -3.17
C PRO A 139 5.39 7.57 -3.60
N ASP A 140 6.16 7.21 -4.62
CA ASP A 140 6.18 5.87 -5.22
C ASP A 140 7.24 4.94 -4.59
N ILE A 141 8.00 5.42 -3.59
CA ILE A 141 9.09 4.66 -2.95
C ILE A 141 8.61 3.37 -2.27
N LEU A 142 7.37 3.35 -1.79
CA LEU A 142 6.76 2.20 -1.11
C LEU A 142 6.21 1.15 -2.08
N LYS A 143 6.26 1.40 -3.40
CA LYS A 143 5.57 0.59 -4.42
C LYS A 143 5.88 -0.90 -4.38
N GLN A 144 7.16 -1.25 -4.19
CA GLN A 144 7.53 -2.66 -4.13
C GLN A 144 6.97 -3.35 -2.88
N SER A 145 6.95 -2.65 -1.75
CA SER A 145 6.47 -3.21 -0.49
C SER A 145 4.94 -3.35 -0.48
N MET A 146 4.18 -2.39 -1.03
CA MET A 146 2.72 -2.59 -1.12
C MET A 146 2.30 -3.61 -2.17
N ASP A 147 3.14 -3.91 -3.18
CA ASP A 147 2.87 -5.05 -4.09
C ASP A 147 2.90 -6.38 -3.33
N VAL A 148 3.89 -6.52 -2.44
CA VAL A 148 4.01 -7.70 -1.57
C VAL A 148 2.83 -7.77 -0.59
N ALA A 149 2.50 -6.67 0.08
CA ALA A 149 1.39 -6.65 1.03
C ALA A 149 0.05 -7.00 0.35
N TYR A 150 -0.18 -6.46 -0.85
CA TYR A 150 -1.37 -6.76 -1.64
C TYR A 150 -1.47 -8.25 -1.97
N GLU A 151 -0.41 -8.83 -2.54
CA GLU A 151 -0.42 -10.25 -2.92
C GLU A 151 -0.51 -11.16 -1.69
N ASN A 152 0.13 -10.80 -0.58
CA ASN A 152 -0.01 -11.54 0.68
C ASN A 152 -1.46 -11.55 1.17
N MET A 153 -2.12 -10.39 1.24
CA MET A 153 -3.52 -10.31 1.67
C MET A 153 -4.45 -11.04 0.70
N LYS A 154 -4.25 -10.86 -0.61
CA LYS A 154 -5.10 -11.45 -1.65
C LYS A 154 -5.03 -12.98 -1.64
N ASN A 155 -3.83 -13.53 -1.52
CA ASN A 155 -3.60 -14.97 -1.63
C ASN A 155 -3.86 -15.72 -0.31
N ASN A 156 -3.76 -15.03 0.84
CA ASN A 156 -3.98 -15.61 2.16
C ASN A 156 -5.30 -15.13 2.78
N SER A 157 -5.29 -13.93 3.39
CA SER A 157 -6.35 -13.49 4.29
C SER A 157 -7.69 -13.24 3.58
N PHE A 158 -7.67 -12.68 2.37
CA PHE A 158 -8.89 -12.43 1.58
C PHE A 158 -9.56 -13.74 1.14
N LEU A 159 -8.76 -14.76 0.80
CA LEU A 159 -9.30 -16.07 0.42
C LEU A 159 -9.96 -16.77 1.61
N SER A 160 -9.38 -16.67 2.81
CA SER A 160 -9.99 -17.18 4.04
C SER A 160 -11.24 -16.40 4.43
N TYR A 161 -11.16 -15.07 4.40
CA TYR A 161 -12.28 -14.17 4.70
C TYR A 161 -13.50 -14.43 3.81
N THR A 162 -13.30 -14.54 2.49
CA THR A 162 -14.40 -14.83 1.54
C THR A 162 -15.03 -16.21 1.74
N LYS A 163 -14.33 -17.16 2.36
CA LYS A 163 -14.91 -18.45 2.77
C LYS A 163 -15.68 -18.33 4.08
N ALA A 164 -15.17 -17.58 5.05
CA ALA A 164 -15.81 -17.35 6.35
C ALA A 164 -17.11 -16.53 6.24
N MET A 165 -17.25 -15.70 5.20
CA MET A 165 -18.43 -14.85 4.97
C MET A 165 -19.50 -15.47 4.07
N LYS A 166 -19.31 -16.71 3.61
CA LYS A 166 -20.35 -17.50 2.91
C LYS A 166 -21.29 -18.15 3.91
#